data_AF-A0A516SEX9-F1
#
_entry.id   AF-A0A516SEX9-F1
#
_cell.length_a   1.000
_cell.length_b   1.000
_cell.length_c   1.000
_cell.angle_alpha   90.00
_cell.angle_beta   90.00
_cell.angle_gamma   90.00
#
_symmetry.space_group_name_H-M   'P 1'
#
loop_
_entity.id
_entity.type
_entity.pdbx_description
1 polymer ?
#
loop_
_entity_poly.entity_id
_entity_poly.type
_entity_poly.pdbx_seq_one_letter_code
_entity_poly.pdbx_strand_id
1 'polypeptide(L)'
;MLDTRFGSIWSQLWRHRFNADSAEAAMGIYVAWQKEWADAFAKEELTVAQVKMAIHHCRRREMPPTLPEFLDMAKPIADAEEAFIEAGKQMAAMSFGHPFVWHVPAIYWAAHAFGAFELRNTNFELSGKRWKRLLDEQMRRGYWAPVPVYDADVKWLGYRPDRDQLQQKFRSAMAVLHMPPEEKSKCVAKAAQQLGRAA
;
A
#
# COMPACT_ATOMS: atom_id res chain seq x y z
N MET A 1 0.26 13.46 24.53
CA MET A 1 1.20 12.39 24.08
C MET A 1 1.16 12.21 22.55
N LEU A 2 1.23 13.30 21.78
CA LEU A 2 1.31 13.33 20.30
C LEU A 2 2.66 13.85 19.78
N ASP A 3 3.47 14.43 20.67
CA ASP A 3 4.72 15.16 20.39
C ASP A 3 5.75 14.30 19.65
N THR A 4 5.84 13.00 19.96
CA THR A 4 6.79 12.10 19.33
C THR A 4 6.35 11.52 17.97
N ARG A 5 5.05 11.58 17.61
CA ARG A 5 4.57 10.90 16.38
C ARG A 5 4.73 11.74 15.12
N PHE A 6 4.64 13.06 15.24
CA PHE A 6 4.79 14.00 14.12
C PHE A 6 6.02 14.93 14.27
N GLY A 7 6.61 15.01 15.47
CA GLY A 7 7.67 15.95 15.80
C GLY A 7 8.95 15.78 14.99
N SER A 8 9.36 14.57 14.60
CA SER A 8 10.63 14.41 13.86
C SER A 8 10.55 14.84 12.39
N ILE A 9 9.39 14.73 11.75
CA ILE A 9 9.23 14.96 10.30
C ILE A 9 9.00 16.44 9.98
N TRP A 10 8.21 17.11 10.83
CA TRP A 10 7.76 18.48 10.55
C TRP A 10 8.00 19.46 11.71
N SER A 11 8.85 19.14 12.69
CA SER A 11 9.06 20.00 13.88
C SER A 11 9.26 21.47 13.56
N GLN A 12 10.09 21.77 12.56
CA GLN A 12 10.38 23.16 12.19
C GLN A 12 9.17 23.87 11.57
N LEU A 13 8.39 23.18 10.73
CA LEU A 13 7.18 23.73 10.11
C LEU A 13 6.05 23.92 11.13
N TRP A 14 5.88 22.97 12.07
CA TRP A 14 4.93 23.11 13.15
C TRP A 14 5.30 24.23 14.11
N ARG A 15 6.60 24.45 14.40
CA ARG A 15 7.05 25.62 15.17
C ARG A 15 6.67 26.93 14.49
N HIS A 16 6.84 27.03 13.17
CA HIS A 16 6.42 28.22 12.43
C HIS A 16 4.89 28.37 12.42
N ARG A 17 4.12 27.28 12.31
CA ARG A 17 2.65 27.29 12.35
C ARG A 17 2.11 27.76 13.70
N PHE A 18 2.80 27.41 14.79
CA PHE A 18 2.48 27.81 16.16
C PHE A 18 3.32 29.00 16.64
N ASN A 19 3.89 29.78 15.72
CA ASN A 19 4.73 30.91 16.09
C ASN A 19 3.89 31.92 16.87
N ALA A 20 4.23 32.10 18.14
CA ALA A 20 3.53 32.96 19.07
C ALA A 20 4.54 33.78 19.85
N ASP A 21 4.16 35.01 20.18
CA ASP A 21 5.05 35.99 20.81
C ASP A 21 5.43 35.61 22.26
N SER A 22 4.71 34.66 22.87
CA SER A 22 4.99 34.13 24.20
C SER A 22 4.75 32.61 24.30
N ALA A 23 5.43 31.97 25.25
CA ALA A 23 5.27 30.53 25.52
C ALA A 23 3.84 30.18 25.97
N GLU A 24 3.17 31.08 26.69
CA GLU A 24 1.79 30.93 27.14
C GLU A 24 0.81 30.97 25.95
N ALA A 25 1.03 31.88 25.00
CA ALA A 25 0.26 31.95 23.77
C ALA A 25 0.49 30.71 22.90
N ALA A 26 1.74 30.25 22.76
CA ALA A 26 2.06 29.01 22.04
C ALA A 26 1.34 27.79 22.65
N MET A 27 1.31 27.71 23.98
CA MET A 27 0.60 26.64 24.70
C MET A 27 -0.92 26.72 24.47
N GLY A 28 -1.50 27.93 24.52
CA GLY A 28 -2.92 28.15 24.24
C GLY A 28 -3.33 27.70 22.83
N ILE A 29 -2.53 28.04 21.81
CA ILE A 29 -2.77 27.63 20.41
C ILE A 29 -2.65 26.10 20.27
N TYR A 30 -1.66 25.50 20.91
CA TYR A 30 -1.48 24.04 20.89
C TYR A 30 -2.67 23.30 21.51
N VAL A 31 -3.17 23.76 22.66
CA VAL A 31 -4.35 23.16 23.33
C VAL A 31 -5.60 23.33 22.47
N ALA A 32 -5.82 24.50 21.88
CA ALA A 32 -6.95 24.75 20.99
C ALA A 32 -6.89 23.85 19.74
N TRP A 33 -5.72 23.70 19.14
CA TRP A 33 -5.48 22.82 18.00
C TRP A 33 -5.71 21.34 18.35
N GLN A 34 -5.22 20.88 19.51
CA GLN A 34 -5.48 19.51 19.98
C GLN A 34 -6.97 19.24 20.16
N LYS A 35 -7.69 20.21 20.72
CA LYS A 35 -9.13 20.11 20.92
C LYS A 35 -9.88 20.03 19.58
N GLU A 36 -9.57 20.91 18.64
CA GLU A 36 -10.17 20.91 17.30
C GLU A 36 -9.99 19.55 16.60
N TRP A 37 -8.78 18.98 16.66
CA TRP A 37 -8.49 17.67 16.07
C TRP A 37 -9.20 16.53 16.80
N ALA A 38 -9.25 16.57 18.14
CA ALA A 38 -9.96 15.57 18.93
C ALA A 38 -11.47 15.60 18.65
N ASP A 39 -12.07 16.79 18.60
CA ASP A 39 -13.48 17.00 18.30
C ASP A 39 -13.81 16.50 16.87
N ALA A 40 -12.95 16.77 15.89
CA ALA A 40 -13.11 16.28 14.53
C ALA A 40 -13.00 14.75 14.43
N PHE A 41 -12.05 14.13 15.12
CA PHE A 41 -11.92 12.67 15.14
C PHE A 41 -13.12 11.99 15.79
N ALA A 42 -13.66 12.60 16.85
CA ALA A 42 -14.88 12.12 17.49
C ALA A 42 -16.10 12.26 16.58
N LYS A 43 -16.23 13.41 15.88
CA LYS A 43 -17.34 13.68 14.97
C LYS A 43 -17.37 12.76 13.76
N GLU A 44 -16.21 12.42 13.20
CA GLU A 44 -16.06 11.53 12.04
C GLU A 44 -15.95 10.04 12.45
N GLU A 45 -16.12 9.73 13.75
CA GLU A 45 -16.03 8.38 14.31
C GLU A 45 -14.78 7.60 13.87
N LEU A 46 -13.63 8.29 13.79
CA LEU A 46 -12.40 7.69 13.27
C LEU A 46 -11.84 6.62 14.21
N THR A 47 -11.62 5.45 13.63
CA THR A 47 -10.94 4.32 14.27
C THR A 47 -9.44 4.52 14.30
N VAL A 48 -8.77 3.86 15.26
CA VAL A 48 -7.30 3.87 15.38
C VAL A 48 -6.61 3.37 14.11
N ALA A 49 -7.23 2.44 13.37
CA ALA A 49 -6.69 1.91 12.12
C ALA A 49 -6.67 2.97 11.01
N GLN A 50 -7.76 3.72 10.86
CA GLN A 50 -7.87 4.84 9.91
C GLN A 50 -6.85 5.94 10.21
N VAL A 51 -6.70 6.29 11.49
CA VAL A 51 -5.69 7.27 11.92
C VAL A 51 -4.27 6.79 11.59
N LYS A 52 -3.96 5.50 11.81
CA LYS A 52 -2.65 4.92 11.44
C LYS A 52 -2.40 4.96 9.93
N MET A 53 -3.41 4.67 9.13
CA MET A 53 -3.35 4.74 7.67
C MET A 53 -3.08 6.17 7.20
N ALA A 54 -3.85 7.15 7.69
CA ALA A 54 -3.64 8.56 7.38
C ALA A 54 -2.23 9.02 7.77
N ILE A 55 -1.73 8.63 8.94
CA ILE A 55 -0.34 8.90 9.36
C ILE A 55 0.68 8.28 8.39
N HIS A 56 0.41 7.11 7.83
CA HIS A 56 1.30 6.53 6.82
C HIS A 56 1.32 7.37 5.54
N HIS A 57 0.17 7.84 5.05
CA HIS A 57 0.09 8.72 3.88
C HIS A 57 0.80 10.06 4.12
N CYS A 58 0.67 10.60 5.34
CA CYS A 58 1.34 11.81 5.81
C CYS A 58 2.87 11.74 5.65
N ARG A 59 3.49 10.58 5.89
CA ARG A 59 4.97 10.41 5.80
C ARG A 59 5.56 10.66 4.41
N ARG A 60 4.73 10.62 3.37
CA ARG A 60 5.17 10.83 1.98
C ARG A 60 5.00 12.28 1.51
N ARG A 61 4.46 13.16 2.36
CA ARG A 61 4.24 14.57 2.03
C ARG A 61 5.38 15.43 2.58
N GLU A 62 5.79 16.41 1.78
CA GLU A 62 6.77 17.42 2.18
C GLU A 62 6.18 18.39 3.22
N MET A 63 4.89 18.70 3.09
CA MET A 63 4.18 19.63 3.96
C MET A 63 3.23 18.90 4.93
N PRO A 64 3.07 19.39 6.17
CA PRO A 64 2.10 18.84 7.11
C PRO A 64 0.66 19.05 6.58
N PRO A 65 -0.22 18.04 6.69
CA PRO A 65 -1.58 18.15 6.18
C PRO A 65 -2.41 19.10 7.04
N THR A 66 -3.41 19.73 6.41
CA THR A 66 -4.49 20.39 7.14
C THR A 66 -5.44 19.36 7.77
N LEU A 67 -6.27 19.78 8.73
CA LEU A 67 -7.28 18.90 9.34
C LEU A 67 -8.21 18.24 8.29
N PRO A 68 -8.85 18.98 7.36
CA PRO A 68 -9.71 18.36 6.34
C PRO A 68 -8.94 17.39 5.43
N GLU A 69 -7.72 17.73 5.02
CA GLU A 69 -6.89 16.80 4.24
C GLU A 69 -6.54 15.53 5.02
N PHE A 70 -6.30 15.65 6.33
CA PHE A 70 -6.05 14.50 7.18
C PHE A 70 -7.28 13.61 7.29
N LEU A 71 -8.46 14.21 7.47
CA LEU A 71 -9.73 13.47 7.52
C LEU A 71 -9.98 12.75 6.19
N ASP A 72 -9.75 13.39 5.05
CA ASP A 72 -9.90 12.74 3.74
C ASP A 72 -8.95 11.54 3.57
N MET A 73 -7.72 11.64 4.07
CA MET A 73 -6.78 10.50 4.09
C MET A 73 -7.17 9.42 5.10
N ALA A 74 -7.91 9.78 6.15
CA ALA A 74 -8.37 8.87 7.19
C ALA A 74 -9.70 8.20 6.84
N LYS A 75 -10.47 8.74 5.88
CA LYS A 75 -11.75 8.16 5.49
C LYS A 75 -11.55 6.69 5.10
N PRO A 76 -12.38 5.77 5.65
CA PRO A 76 -12.45 4.43 5.10
C PRO A 76 -12.91 4.54 3.65
N ILE A 77 -12.57 3.56 2.82
CA ILE A 77 -13.19 3.45 1.49
C ILE A 77 -14.69 3.30 1.74
N ALA A 78 -15.43 4.39 1.51
CA ALA A 78 -16.76 4.57 2.04
C ALA A 78 -17.79 3.67 1.35
N ASP A 79 -17.43 3.09 0.21
CA ASP A 79 -18.29 2.17 -0.51
C ASP A 79 -17.54 0.89 -0.90
N ALA A 80 -17.98 -0.22 -0.31
CA ALA A 80 -17.49 -1.54 -0.69
C ALA A 80 -17.79 -1.83 -2.18
N GLU A 81 -18.84 -1.25 -2.75
CA GLU A 81 -19.14 -1.35 -4.17
C GLU A 81 -18.12 -0.60 -5.03
N GLU A 82 -17.78 0.64 -4.65
CA GLU A 82 -16.73 1.41 -5.31
C GLU A 82 -15.37 0.69 -5.23
N ALA A 83 -15.03 0.14 -4.05
CA ALA A 83 -13.83 -0.67 -3.86
C ALA A 83 -13.83 -1.93 -4.75
N PHE A 84 -14.99 -2.54 -4.97
CA PHE A 84 -15.15 -3.69 -5.85
C PHE A 84 -14.95 -3.31 -7.32
N ILE A 85 -15.50 -2.17 -7.74
CA ILE A 85 -15.35 -1.63 -9.10
C ILE A 85 -13.88 -1.26 -9.36
N GLU A 86 -13.21 -0.60 -8.41
CA GLU A 86 -11.78 -0.32 -8.47
C GLU A 86 -10.99 -1.63 -8.62
N ALA A 87 -11.26 -2.61 -7.74
CA ALA A 87 -10.57 -3.90 -7.76
C ALA A 87 -10.67 -4.60 -9.11
N GLY A 88 -11.85 -4.61 -9.72
CA GLY A 88 -12.07 -5.16 -11.05
C GLY A 88 -11.25 -4.45 -12.13
N LYS A 89 -11.29 -3.10 -12.14
CA LYS A 89 -10.55 -2.27 -13.10
C LYS A 89 -9.03 -2.47 -12.98
N GLN A 90 -8.50 -2.40 -11.76
CA GLN A 90 -7.06 -2.50 -11.52
C GLN A 90 -6.52 -3.91 -11.74
N MET A 91 -7.26 -4.96 -11.36
CA MET A 91 -6.88 -6.35 -11.68
C MET A 91 -6.89 -6.62 -13.19
N ALA A 92 -7.83 -6.02 -13.92
CA ALA A 92 -7.84 -6.09 -15.38
C ALA A 92 -6.64 -5.35 -15.98
N ALA A 93 -6.39 -4.10 -15.57
CA ALA A 93 -5.24 -3.32 -16.02
C ALA A 93 -3.91 -4.06 -15.77
N MET A 94 -3.72 -4.59 -14.57
CA MET A 94 -2.55 -5.40 -14.22
C MET A 94 -2.43 -6.66 -15.07
N SER A 95 -3.54 -7.34 -15.40
CA SER A 95 -3.53 -8.54 -16.26
C SER A 95 -3.14 -8.24 -17.70
N PHE A 96 -3.53 -7.07 -18.22
CA PHE A 96 -3.25 -6.64 -19.59
C PHE A 96 -1.95 -5.84 -19.72
N GLY A 97 -1.22 -5.63 -18.61
CA GLY A 97 0.00 -4.82 -18.60
C GLY A 97 -0.24 -3.32 -18.78
N HIS A 98 -1.46 -2.85 -18.52
CA HIS A 98 -1.79 -1.43 -18.51
C HIS A 98 -1.37 -0.78 -17.18
N PRO A 99 -1.18 0.55 -17.16
CA PRO A 99 -0.97 1.29 -15.92
C PRO A 99 -2.05 0.98 -14.88
N PHE A 100 -1.63 0.68 -13.65
CA PHE A 100 -2.52 0.42 -12.53
C PHE A 100 -2.05 1.15 -11.27
N VAL A 101 -3.01 1.65 -10.49
CA VAL A 101 -2.77 2.37 -9.23
C VAL A 101 -3.80 1.91 -8.22
N TRP A 102 -3.33 1.47 -7.06
CA TRP A 102 -4.17 1.05 -5.95
C TRP A 102 -4.30 2.19 -4.94
N HIS A 103 -5.52 2.67 -4.69
CA HIS A 103 -5.74 3.76 -3.74
C HIS A 103 -5.42 3.32 -2.32
N VAL A 104 -5.85 2.10 -1.98
CA VAL A 104 -5.65 1.52 -0.65
C VAL A 104 -5.12 0.09 -0.78
N PRO A 105 -4.01 -0.25 -0.10
CA PRO A 105 -3.45 -1.59 -0.14
C PRO A 105 -4.43 -2.70 0.25
N ALA A 106 -5.37 -2.41 1.14
CA ALA A 106 -6.43 -3.32 1.55
C ALA A 106 -7.26 -3.83 0.36
N ILE A 107 -7.57 -2.96 -0.61
CA ILE A 107 -8.36 -3.30 -1.79
C ILE A 107 -7.60 -4.31 -2.64
N TYR A 108 -6.30 -4.10 -2.84
CA TYR A 108 -5.47 -5.05 -3.58
C TYR A 108 -5.49 -6.44 -2.93
N TRP A 109 -5.25 -6.52 -1.63
CA TRP A 109 -5.20 -7.81 -0.93
C TRP A 109 -6.57 -8.46 -0.82
N ALA A 110 -7.65 -7.67 -0.73
CA ALA A 110 -9.01 -8.18 -0.81
C ALA A 110 -9.30 -8.73 -2.21
N ALA A 111 -8.90 -8.01 -3.26
CA ALA A 111 -9.03 -8.42 -4.65
C ALA A 111 -8.21 -9.68 -4.97
N HIS A 112 -7.00 -9.80 -4.43
CA HIS A 112 -6.16 -10.98 -4.57
C HIS A 112 -6.81 -12.19 -3.87
N ALA A 113 -7.38 -12.02 -2.68
CA ALA A 113 -8.09 -13.08 -1.96
C ALA A 113 -9.44 -13.45 -2.61
N PHE A 114 -10.11 -12.48 -3.23
CA PHE A 114 -11.36 -12.69 -3.95
C PHE A 114 -11.11 -13.44 -5.27
N GLY A 115 -10.05 -13.07 -5.99
CA GLY A 115 -9.59 -13.69 -7.22
C GLY A 115 -9.93 -12.87 -8.47
N ALA A 116 -8.94 -12.65 -9.33
CA ALA A 116 -9.08 -11.86 -10.56
C ALA A 116 -10.08 -12.44 -11.57
N PHE A 117 -10.23 -13.77 -11.62
CA PHE A 117 -11.24 -14.39 -12.48
C PHE A 117 -12.65 -14.06 -12.02
N GLU A 118 -12.93 -14.18 -10.72
CA GLU A 118 -14.27 -13.89 -10.21
C GLU A 118 -14.61 -12.41 -10.33
N LEU A 119 -13.70 -11.50 -9.97
CA LEU A 119 -13.90 -10.05 -10.08
C LEU A 119 -14.34 -9.59 -11.48
N ARG A 120 -13.89 -10.28 -12.53
CA ARG A 120 -14.24 -9.94 -13.92
C ARG A 120 -15.55 -10.55 -14.40
N ASN A 121 -16.03 -11.60 -13.73
CA ASN A 121 -17.17 -12.39 -14.17
C ASN A 121 -18.40 -12.25 -13.25
N THR A 122 -18.33 -11.41 -12.23
CA THR A 122 -19.43 -11.18 -11.29
C THR A 122 -19.68 -9.70 -11.09
N ASN A 123 -20.83 -9.38 -10.52
CA ASN A 123 -21.19 -8.02 -10.12
C ASN A 123 -21.26 -7.93 -8.58
N PHE A 124 -21.41 -6.71 -8.09
CA PHE A 124 -21.47 -6.47 -6.66
C PHE A 124 -22.75 -7.02 -6.02
N GLU A 125 -23.88 -7.02 -6.73
CA GLU A 125 -25.14 -7.57 -6.21
C GLU A 125 -25.03 -9.05 -5.84
N LEU A 126 -24.38 -9.85 -6.69
CA LEU A 126 -24.22 -11.29 -6.49
C LEU A 126 -23.12 -11.63 -5.48
N SER A 127 -22.05 -10.84 -5.43
CA SER A 127 -20.84 -11.18 -4.68
C SER A 127 -20.51 -10.25 -3.51
N GLY A 128 -21.32 -9.21 -3.30
CA GLY A 128 -21.08 -8.13 -2.36
C GLY A 128 -20.94 -8.60 -0.92
N LYS A 129 -21.69 -9.62 -0.49
CA LYS A 129 -21.53 -10.21 0.86
C LYS A 129 -20.13 -10.81 1.07
N ARG A 130 -19.63 -11.56 0.08
CA ARG A 130 -18.30 -12.17 0.15
C ARG A 130 -17.21 -11.11 0.05
N TRP A 131 -17.39 -10.14 -0.85
CA TRP A 131 -16.47 -9.02 -1.02
C TRP A 131 -16.34 -8.20 0.26
N LYS A 132 -17.46 -7.73 0.84
CA LYS A 132 -17.48 -6.96 2.09
C LYS A 132 -16.72 -7.68 3.20
N ARG A 133 -16.98 -8.99 3.37
CA ARG A 133 -16.26 -9.81 4.36
C ARG A 133 -14.74 -9.81 4.15
N LEU A 134 -14.28 -9.99 2.92
CA LEU A 134 -12.85 -10.02 2.59
C LEU A 134 -12.21 -8.64 2.76
N LEU A 135 -12.90 -7.58 2.31
CA LEU A 135 -12.46 -6.21 2.47
C LEU A 135 -12.34 -5.85 3.96
N ASP A 136 -13.36 -6.16 4.77
CA ASP A 136 -13.36 -5.92 6.22
C ASP A 136 -12.26 -6.69 6.94
N GLU A 137 -11.95 -7.92 6.50
CA GLU A 137 -10.83 -8.69 7.04
C GLU A 137 -9.50 -7.99 6.76
N GLN A 138 -9.29 -7.54 5.51
CA GLN A 138 -8.07 -6.83 5.17
C GLN A 138 -7.97 -5.49 5.91
N MET A 139 -9.06 -4.72 5.97
CA MET A 139 -9.10 -3.44 6.69
C MET A 139 -8.80 -3.61 8.18
N ARG A 140 -9.30 -4.68 8.83
CA ARG A 140 -8.98 -4.97 10.24
C ARG A 140 -7.52 -5.36 10.47
N ARG A 141 -6.82 -5.94 9.48
CA ARG A 141 -5.39 -6.26 9.62
C ARG A 141 -4.55 -5.00 9.80
N GLY A 142 -4.89 -3.91 9.12
CA GLY A 142 -4.21 -2.61 9.24
C GLY A 142 -2.74 -2.59 8.80
N TYR A 143 -2.20 -3.72 8.34
CA TYR A 143 -0.87 -3.87 7.79
C TYR A 143 -0.89 -4.87 6.63
N TRP A 144 -0.17 -4.56 5.57
CA TRP A 144 -0.10 -5.35 4.35
C TRP A 144 1.33 -5.41 3.82
N ALA A 145 1.67 -6.51 3.14
CA ALA A 145 2.86 -6.54 2.31
C ALA A 145 2.76 -5.51 1.18
N PRO A 146 3.90 -5.01 0.66
CA PRO A 146 3.91 -4.03 -0.42
C PRO A 146 3.11 -4.54 -1.62
N VAL A 147 2.22 -3.67 -2.10
CA VAL A 147 1.43 -3.92 -3.31
C VAL A 147 2.34 -3.72 -4.52
N PRO A 148 2.17 -4.49 -5.60
CA PRO A 148 2.88 -4.24 -6.85
C PRO A 148 2.70 -2.79 -7.28
N VAL A 149 3.78 -2.18 -7.73
CA VAL A 149 3.76 -0.86 -8.36
C VAL A 149 3.85 -1.09 -9.86
N TYR A 150 3.05 -0.35 -10.62
CA TYR A 150 3.20 -0.34 -12.06
C TYR A 150 4.59 0.20 -12.41
N ASP A 151 5.34 -0.58 -13.17
CA ASP A 151 6.65 -0.23 -13.66
C ASP A 151 6.58 -0.30 -15.18
N ALA A 152 6.78 0.84 -15.85
CA ALA A 152 6.68 0.96 -17.29
C ALA A 152 7.85 0.28 -18.02
N ASP A 153 9.00 0.15 -17.35
CA ASP A 153 10.23 -0.44 -17.89
C ASP A 153 10.24 -1.95 -17.71
N VAL A 154 9.57 -2.45 -16.66
CA VAL A 154 9.32 -3.87 -16.49
C VAL A 154 8.17 -4.25 -17.43
N LYS A 155 8.49 -5.04 -18.45
CA LYS A 155 7.48 -5.66 -19.32
C LYS A 155 6.63 -6.64 -18.47
N TRP A 156 5.65 -6.10 -17.75
CA TRP A 156 4.59 -6.82 -17.05
C TRP A 156 3.71 -7.44 -18.13
N LEU A 157 4.24 -8.47 -18.76
CA LEU A 157 3.47 -9.25 -19.69
C LEU A 157 2.33 -9.87 -18.88
N GLY A 158 1.13 -9.89 -19.45
CA GLY A 158 0.16 -10.97 -19.24
C GLY A 158 0.71 -12.37 -19.62
N TYR A 159 2.03 -12.57 -19.49
CA TYR A 159 2.73 -13.83 -19.57
C TYR A 159 2.36 -14.59 -18.31
N ARG A 160 1.36 -15.45 -18.43
CA ARG A 160 1.32 -16.68 -17.64
C ARG A 160 2.50 -17.50 -18.14
N PRO A 161 3.62 -17.61 -17.39
CA PRO A 161 4.65 -18.52 -17.79
C PRO A 161 4.01 -19.92 -17.81
N ASP A 162 4.27 -20.70 -18.84
CA ASP A 162 3.82 -22.08 -18.87
C ASP A 162 4.26 -22.78 -17.57
N ARG A 163 3.32 -23.47 -16.91
CA ARG A 163 3.53 -24.09 -15.59
C ARG A 163 4.74 -25.01 -15.64
N ASP A 164 4.93 -25.69 -16.77
CA ASP A 164 6.02 -26.62 -17.00
C ASP A 164 7.35 -25.88 -17.17
N GLN A 165 7.36 -24.71 -17.81
CA GLN A 165 8.55 -23.86 -17.87
C GLN A 165 8.97 -23.33 -16.50
N LEU A 166 8.01 -22.95 -15.63
CA LEU A 166 8.33 -22.53 -14.25
C LEU A 166 8.83 -23.68 -13.40
N GLN A 167 8.20 -24.85 -13.50
CA GLN A 167 8.67 -26.03 -12.79
C GLN A 167 10.06 -26.43 -13.27
N GLN A 168 10.36 -26.32 -14.57
CA GLN A 168 11.69 -26.58 -15.11
C GLN A 168 12.73 -25.57 -14.62
N LYS A 169 12.38 -24.27 -14.60
CA LYS A 169 13.24 -23.20 -14.04
C LYS A 169 13.48 -23.38 -12.54
N PHE A 170 12.45 -23.77 -11.79
CA PHE A 170 12.58 -24.03 -10.36
C PHE A 170 13.41 -25.29 -10.09
N ARG A 171 13.18 -26.38 -10.83
CA ARG A 171 13.98 -27.61 -10.72
C ARG A 171 15.44 -27.37 -11.06
N SER A 172 15.73 -26.60 -12.10
CA SER A 172 17.12 -26.25 -12.47
C SER A 172 17.78 -25.36 -11.41
N ALA A 173 17.07 -24.37 -10.87
CA ALA A 173 17.58 -23.57 -9.74
C ALA A 173 17.83 -24.41 -8.48
N MET A 174 16.90 -25.31 -8.15
CA MET A 174 17.04 -26.23 -7.01
C MET A 174 18.18 -27.24 -7.22
N ALA A 175 18.42 -27.70 -8.45
CA ALA A 175 19.55 -28.57 -8.77
C ALA A 175 20.89 -27.88 -8.49
N VAL A 176 21.02 -26.59 -8.80
CA VAL A 176 22.23 -25.81 -8.47
C VAL A 176 22.42 -25.69 -6.96
N LEU A 177 21.35 -25.52 -6.19
CA LEU A 177 21.43 -25.48 -4.73
C LEU A 177 21.86 -26.82 -4.11
N HIS A 178 21.63 -27.93 -4.79
CA HIS A 178 22.01 -29.27 -4.33
C HIS A 178 23.34 -29.77 -4.91
N MET A 179 24.02 -28.98 -5.75
CA MET A 179 25.36 -29.32 -6.26
C MET A 179 26.44 -29.24 -5.17
N PRO A 180 27.53 -30.01 -5.31
CA PRO A 180 28.73 -29.83 -4.50
C PRO A 180 29.33 -28.42 -4.69
N PRO A 181 29.96 -27.85 -3.65
CA PRO A 181 30.37 -26.43 -3.61
C PRO A 181 31.32 -26.00 -4.74
N GLU A 182 32.10 -26.93 -5.28
CA GLU A 182 33.02 -26.67 -6.39
C GLU A 182 32.31 -26.43 -7.73
N GLU A 183 31.17 -27.09 -7.95
CA GLU A 183 30.36 -26.93 -9.17
C GLU A 183 29.46 -25.69 -9.09
N LYS A 184 28.95 -25.37 -7.90
CA LYS A 184 28.22 -24.12 -7.63
C LYS A 184 29.03 -22.89 -8.04
N SER A 185 30.31 -22.87 -7.68
CA SER A 185 31.22 -21.77 -7.98
C SER A 185 31.43 -21.59 -9.50
N LYS A 186 31.48 -22.68 -10.26
CA LYS A 186 31.58 -22.65 -11.73
C LYS A 186 30.28 -22.16 -12.39
N CYS A 187 29.12 -22.58 -11.87
CA CYS A 187 27.81 -22.09 -12.34
C CYS A 187 27.63 -20.59 -12.11
N VAL A 188 28.01 -20.08 -10.94
CA VAL A 188 27.93 -18.65 -10.61
C VAL A 188 28.89 -17.83 -11.49
N ALA A 189 30.12 -18.30 -11.70
CA ALA A 189 31.08 -17.63 -12.58
C ALA A 189 30.59 -17.53 -14.04
N LYS A 190 29.98 -18.62 -14.55
CA LYS A 190 29.41 -18.65 -15.90
C LYS A 190 28.21 -17.71 -16.05
N ALA A 191 27.34 -17.63 -15.04
CA ALA A 191 26.19 -16.73 -15.02
C ALA A 191 26.63 -15.25 -14.96
N ALA A 192 27.63 -14.92 -14.15
CA ALA A 192 28.21 -13.57 -14.07
C ALA A 192 28.82 -13.13 -15.41
N GLN A 193 29.48 -14.05 -16.12
CA GLN A 193 30.08 -13.79 -17.43
C GLN A 193 29.04 -13.57 -18.54
N GLN A 194 27.85 -14.16 -18.42
CA GLN A 194 26.74 -13.95 -19.34
C GLN A 194 26.03 -12.61 -19.10
N LEU A 195 25.95 -12.15 -17.85
CA LEU A 195 25.36 -10.85 -17.50
C LEU A 195 26.26 -9.67 -17.91
N GLY A 196 27.59 -9.83 -17.86
CA GLY A 196 28.55 -8.80 -18.28
C GLY A 196 28.67 -8.57 -19.80
N ARG A 197 27.99 -9.37 -20.64
CA ARG A 197 27.96 -9.19 -22.11
C ARG A 197 26.70 -8.49 -22.62
N ALA A 198 25.74 -8.19 -21.74
CA ALA A 198 24.47 -7.55 -22.08
C ALA A 198 24.43 -6.06 -21.69
N ALA A 199 25.59 -5.46 -21.35
CA ALA A 199 25.77 -4.04 -21.07
C ALA A 199 26.57 -3.38 -22.19
#